data_AF-A0A3R7M1B8-F1
#
_entry.id   AF-A0A3R7M1B8-F1
#
_cell.length_a   1.000
_cell.length_b   1.000
_cell.length_c   1.000
_cell.angle_alpha   90.00
_cell.angle_beta   90.00
_cell.angle_gamma   90.00
#
_symmetry.space_group_name_H-M   'P 1'
#
loop_
_entity.id
_entity.type
_entity.pdbx_description
1 polymer ?
#
loop_
_entity_poly.entity_id
_entity_poly.type
_entity_poly.pdbx_seq_one_letter_code
_entity_poly.pdbx_strand_id
1 'polypeptide(L)'
;MEDAHTYSYEDVLTQFAVEPDVGLAEGQVKNSQAKYGPNELPAEEGKSLFQLVIEQFDDLLVKILLLAAIISFVLAWFEEGEKTITAFVEPFVILLILIANAIVGVWQSNQLISLTSES
;
A
#
# COMPACT_ATOMS: atom_id res chain seq x y z
N MET A 1 -18.48 -0.12 25.31
CA MET A 1 -18.06 -0.31 26.71
C MET A 1 -16.64 -0.81 26.65
N GLU A 2 -15.66 0.03 26.97
CA GLU A 2 -14.24 -0.29 26.73
C GLU A 2 -13.68 -1.31 27.75
N ASP A 3 -14.12 -1.22 29.00
CA ASP A 3 -13.65 -2.10 30.09
C ASP A 3 -14.68 -3.17 30.50
N ALA A 4 -15.35 -3.80 29.54
CA ALA A 4 -16.40 -4.79 29.83
C ALA A 4 -15.93 -5.95 30.75
N HIS A 5 -14.63 -6.23 30.78
CA HIS A 5 -14.00 -7.26 31.60
C HIS A 5 -13.98 -6.95 33.12
N THR A 6 -14.23 -5.70 33.53
CA THR A 6 -14.25 -5.31 34.95
C THR A 6 -15.65 -5.32 35.57
N TYR A 7 -16.69 -5.58 34.76
CA TYR A 7 -18.09 -5.54 35.19
C TYR A 7 -18.67 -6.94 35.31
N SER A 8 -19.68 -7.10 36.16
CA SER A 8 -20.37 -8.38 36.26
C SER A 8 -21.23 -8.63 35.02
N TYR A 9 -21.54 -9.90 34.78
CA TYR A 9 -22.39 -10.31 33.65
C TYR A 9 -23.74 -9.56 33.64
N GLU A 10 -24.36 -9.39 34.80
CA GLU A 10 -25.65 -8.72 34.94
C GLU A 10 -25.57 -7.22 34.61
N ASP A 11 -24.46 -6.57 34.97
CA ASP A 11 -24.22 -5.15 34.68
C ASP A 11 -24.06 -4.92 33.17
N VAL A 12 -23.36 -5.82 32.48
CA VAL A 12 -23.18 -5.74 31.02
C VAL A 12 -24.52 -5.93 30.29
N LEU A 13 -25.32 -6.92 30.70
CA LEU A 13 -26.65 -7.14 30.12
C LEU A 13 -27.57 -5.93 30.31
N THR A 14 -27.55 -5.33 31.50
CA THR A 14 -28.35 -4.16 31.83
C THR A 14 -27.94 -2.96 30.98
N GLN A 15 -26.63 -2.75 30.80
CA GLN A 15 -26.11 -1.61 30.05
C GLN A 15 -26.39 -1.69 28.55
N PHE A 16 -26.40 -2.90 27.97
CA PHE A 16 -26.78 -3.11 26.57
C PHE A 16 -28.29 -3.38 26.39
N ALA A 17 -29.06 -3.42 27.48
CA ALA A 17 -30.50 -3.70 27.51
C ALA A 17 -30.86 -4.93 26.66
N VAL A 18 -30.13 -6.03 26.89
CA VAL A 18 -30.27 -7.28 26.14
C VAL A 18 -30.74 -8.41 27.05
N GLU A 19 -31.74 -9.17 26.59
CA GLU A 19 -32.14 -10.40 27.26
C GLU A 19 -31.25 -11.55 26.76
N PRO A 20 -30.61 -12.34 27.64
CA PRO A 20 -29.64 -13.33 27.23
C PRO A 20 -30.25 -14.51 26.45
N ASP A 21 -31.52 -14.84 26.70
CA ASP A 21 -32.20 -15.97 26.04
C ASP A 21 -32.76 -15.61 24.65
N VAL A 22 -32.95 -14.32 24.36
CA VAL A 22 -33.64 -13.82 23.15
C VAL A 22 -32.70 -12.97 22.28
N GLY A 23 -31.70 -12.33 22.87
CA GLY A 23 -30.77 -11.43 22.20
C GLY A 23 -31.34 -10.02 21.99
N LEU A 24 -30.72 -9.27 21.08
CA LEU A 24 -31.15 -7.90 20.74
C LEU A 24 -32.32 -7.92 19.76
N ALA A 25 -33.29 -7.03 19.95
CA ALA A 25 -34.33 -6.79 18.97
C ALA A 25 -33.76 -6.14 17.70
N GLU A 26 -34.35 -6.41 16.53
CA GLU A 26 -33.89 -5.83 15.25
C GLU A 26 -33.80 -4.29 15.26
N GLY A 27 -34.71 -3.63 15.99
CA GLY A 27 -34.67 -2.18 16.17
C GLY A 27 -33.46 -1.70 16.98
N GLN A 28 -33.03 -2.47 17.99
CA GLN A 28 -31.81 -2.19 18.75
C GLN A 28 -30.56 -2.45 17.91
N VAL A 29 -30.57 -3.49 17.07
CA VAL A 29 -29.47 -3.76 16.13
C VAL A 29 -29.27 -2.59 15.17
N LYS A 30 -30.35 -2.09 14.55
CA LYS A 30 -30.28 -0.92 13.65
C LYS A 30 -29.78 0.34 14.36
N ASN A 31 -30.26 0.60 15.58
CA ASN A 31 -29.79 1.74 16.37
C ASN A 31 -28.32 1.61 16.78
N SER A 32 -27.87 0.40 17.13
CA SER A 32 -26.47 0.12 17.46
C SER A 32 -25.57 0.25 16.23
N GLN A 33 -25.98 -0.25 15.07
CA GLN A 33 -25.24 -0.06 13.81
C GLN A 33 -25.16 1.41 13.41
N ALA A 34 -26.21 2.21 13.65
CA ALA A 34 -26.17 3.65 13.40
C ALA A 34 -25.24 4.41 14.37
N LYS A 35 -25.09 3.92 15.60
CA LYS A 35 -24.27 4.56 16.64
C LYS A 35 -22.80 4.15 16.60
N TYR A 36 -22.53 2.88 16.30
CA TYR A 36 -21.19 2.29 16.38
C TYR A 36 -20.60 1.96 15.01
N GLY A 37 -21.40 2.00 13.95
CA GLY A 37 -20.98 1.58 12.61
C GLY A 37 -21.05 0.06 12.42
N PRO A 38 -20.73 -0.42 11.21
CA PRO A 38 -20.52 -1.85 10.98
C PRO A 38 -19.34 -2.34 11.81
N ASN A 39 -19.40 -3.59 12.28
CA ASN A 39 -18.30 -4.24 12.97
C ASN A 39 -17.26 -4.74 11.96
N GLU A 40 -16.71 -3.80 11.18
CA GLU A 40 -15.71 -4.04 10.14
C GLU A 40 -14.54 -3.09 10.38
N LEU A 41 -13.32 -3.61 10.26
CA LEU A 41 -12.14 -2.77 10.28
C LEU A 41 -12.13 -1.90 9.02
N PRO A 42 -11.83 -0.59 9.12
CA PRO A 42 -11.71 0.25 7.93
C PRO A 42 -10.66 -0.35 7.01
N ALA A 43 -11.03 -0.63 5.76
CA ALA A 43 -10.07 -1.09 4.76
C ALA A 43 -9.02 0.02 4.55
N GLU A 44 -7.74 -0.30 4.69
CA GLU A 44 -6.70 0.63 4.30
C GLU A 44 -6.82 0.89 2.79
N GLU A 45 -6.81 2.16 2.40
CA GLU A 45 -6.80 2.53 0.99
C GLU A 45 -5.50 1.99 0.37
N GLY A 46 -5.62 0.95 -0.46
CA GLY A 46 -4.48 0.38 -1.17
C GLY A 46 -3.80 1.45 -2.03
N LYS A 47 -2.48 1.59 -1.89
CA LYS A 47 -1.69 2.49 -2.75
C LYS A 47 -1.87 2.09 -4.21
N SER A 48 -2.12 3.08 -5.07
CA SER A 48 -2.25 2.83 -6.52
C SER A 48 -0.90 2.48 -7.15
N LEU A 49 -0.91 1.71 -8.25
CA LEU A 49 0.30 1.36 -9.01
C LEU A 49 1.12 2.60 -9.43
N PHE A 50 0.45 3.68 -9.81
CA PHE A 50 1.11 4.93 -10.20
C PHE A 50 1.81 5.59 -9.01
N GLN A 51 1.18 5.58 -7.84
CA GLN A 51 1.76 6.14 -6.61
C GLN A 51 2.99 5.34 -6.17
N LEU A 52 2.97 4.01 -6.29
CA LEU A 52 4.12 3.15 -6.02
C LEU A 52 5.29 3.44 -6.98
N VAL A 53 5.00 3.68 -8.26
CA VAL A 53 6.04 4.08 -9.24
C VAL A 53 6.66 5.42 -8.87
N ILE A 54 5.85 6.42 -8.49
CA ILE A 54 6.37 7.73 -8.05
C ILE A 54 7.24 7.60 -6.79
N GLU A 55 6.82 6.78 -5.83
CA GLU A 55 7.58 6.54 -4.59
C GLU A 55 8.94 5.89 -4.87
N GLN A 56 9.04 5.03 -5.89
CA GLN A 56 10.33 4.47 -6.35
C GLN A 56 11.27 5.55 -6.91
N PHE A 57 10.75 6.59 -7.57
CA PHE A 57 11.59 7.72 -8.02
C PHE A 57 12.15 8.55 -6.86
N ASP A 58 11.57 8.45 -5.66
CA ASP A 58 12.07 9.16 -4.49
C ASP A 58 13.28 8.49 -3.82
N ASP A 59 13.54 7.23 -4.14
CA ASP A 59 14.69 6.47 -3.65
C ASP A 59 16.01 7.08 -4.12
N LEU A 60 16.97 7.21 -3.19
CA LEU A 60 18.27 7.82 -3.46
C LEU A 60 19.07 7.05 -4.53
N LEU A 61 19.00 5.71 -4.54
CA LEU A 61 19.66 4.88 -5.55
C LEU A 61 19.03 5.08 -6.94
N VAL A 62 17.70 5.17 -7.01
CA VAL A 62 16.99 5.46 -8.27
C VAL A 62 17.37 6.84 -8.80
N LYS A 63 17.46 7.85 -7.93
CA LYS A 63 17.92 9.21 -8.31
C LYS A 63 19.34 9.19 -8.88
N ILE A 64 20.26 8.42 -8.28
CA ILE A 64 21.63 8.26 -8.79
C ILE A 64 21.64 7.58 -10.17
N LEU A 65 20.85 6.51 -10.34
CA LEU A 65 20.73 5.81 -11.62
C LEU A 65 20.13 6.70 -12.71
N LEU A 66 19.12 7.49 -12.38
CA LEU A 66 18.52 8.45 -13.30
C LEU A 66 19.54 9.53 -13.71
N LEU A 67 20.35 10.03 -12.78
CA LEU A 67 21.43 10.96 -13.09
C LEU A 67 22.46 10.33 -14.03
N ALA A 68 22.87 9.09 -13.76
CA ALA A 68 23.76 8.35 -14.65
C ALA A 68 23.16 8.16 -16.06
N ALA A 69 21.86 7.85 -16.15
CA ALA A 69 21.14 7.73 -17.41
C ALA A 69 21.18 9.03 -18.22
N ILE A 70 20.96 10.18 -17.56
CA ILE A 70 21.02 11.50 -18.19
C ILE A 70 22.44 11.79 -18.69
N ILE A 71 23.47 11.54 -17.87
CA ILE A 71 24.86 11.77 -18.26
C ILE A 71 25.23 10.88 -19.45
N SER A 72 24.94 9.58 -19.40
CA SER A 72 25.20 8.66 -20.51
C SER A 72 24.43 9.04 -21.78
N PHE A 73 23.18 9.50 -21.65
CA PHE A 73 22.40 9.97 -22.80
C PHE A 73 23.01 11.22 -23.44
N VAL A 74 23.44 12.19 -22.62
CA VAL A 74 24.10 13.40 -23.10
C VAL A 74 25.43 13.06 -23.78
N LEU A 75 26.23 12.17 -23.20
CA LEU A 75 27.48 11.71 -23.82
C LEU A 75 27.23 11.01 -25.15
N ALA A 76 26.22 10.13 -25.22
CA ALA A 76 25.83 9.46 -26.46
C ALA A 76 25.35 10.43 -27.54
N TRP A 77 24.72 11.55 -27.15
CA TRP A 77 24.29 12.60 -28.09
C TRP A 77 25.48 13.37 -28.70
N PHE A 78 26.59 13.49 -27.97
CA PHE A 78 27.81 14.15 -28.46
C PHE A 78 28.77 13.20 -29.19
N GLU A 79 28.58 11.88 -29.10
CA GLU A 79 29.34 10.91 -29.89
C GLU A 79 28.86 10.89 -31.36
N GLU A 80 29.35 11.85 -32.16
CA GLU A 80 29.25 11.81 -33.62
C GLU A 80 30.33 10.88 -34.21
N GLY A 81 30.02 9.60 -34.46
CA GLY A 81 30.94 8.66 -35.12
C GLY A 81 30.42 7.21 -35.20
N GLU A 82 31.12 6.32 -35.91
CA GLU A 82 30.76 4.90 -36.20
C GLU A 82 30.31 4.03 -35.00
N LYS A 83 30.46 4.53 -33.77
CA LYS A 83 30.12 3.87 -32.50
C LYS A 83 28.75 4.25 -31.93
N THR A 84 27.91 4.96 -32.66
CA THR A 84 26.55 5.35 -32.22
C THR A 84 25.75 4.17 -31.64
N ILE A 85 25.83 2.99 -32.25
CA ILE A 85 25.12 1.80 -31.73
C ILE A 85 25.61 1.41 -30.33
N THR A 86 26.91 1.48 -30.05
CA THR A 86 27.46 1.18 -28.72
C THR A 86 27.16 2.27 -27.70
N ALA A 87 27.05 3.52 -28.13
CA ALA A 87 26.73 4.66 -27.28
C ALA A 87 25.33 4.56 -26.64
N PHE A 88 24.36 3.97 -27.37
CA PHE A 88 23.00 3.75 -26.85
C PHE A 88 22.88 2.55 -25.92
N VAL A 89 23.87 1.65 -25.84
CA VAL A 89 23.81 0.47 -24.97
C VAL A 89 23.82 0.88 -23.50
N GLU A 90 24.65 1.84 -23.11
CA GLU A 90 24.73 2.33 -21.73
C GLU A 90 23.40 2.89 -21.20
N PRO A 91 22.77 3.92 -21.82
CA PRO A 91 21.50 4.43 -21.35
C PRO A 91 20.39 3.39 -21.42
N PHE A 92 20.44 2.46 -22.38
CA PHE A 92 19.47 1.36 -22.48
C PHE A 92 19.57 0.39 -21.29
N VAL A 93 20.78 0.00 -20.89
CA VAL A 93 21.00 -0.88 -19.73
C VAL A 93 20.52 -0.20 -18.45
N ILE A 94 20.80 1.09 -18.26
CA ILE A 94 20.35 1.84 -17.07
C ILE A 94 18.83 1.93 -17.04
N LEU A 95 18.19 2.19 -18.17
CA LEU A 95 16.73 2.20 -18.28
C LEU A 95 16.13 0.83 -17.94
N LEU A 96 16.77 -0.26 -18.37
CA LEU A 96 16.38 -1.63 -18.03
C LEU A 96 16.47 -1.88 -16.52
N ILE A 97 17.52 -1.41 -15.85
CA ILE A 97 17.67 -1.50 -14.39
C ILE A 97 16.55 -0.73 -13.69
N LEU A 98 16.21 0.48 -14.16
CA LEU A 98 15.12 1.28 -13.60
C LEU A 98 13.76 0.57 -13.73
N ILE A 99 13.47 -0.02 -14.89
CA ILE A 99 12.25 -0.80 -15.12
C ILE A 99 12.22 -2.03 -14.21
N ALA A 100 13.33 -2.77 -14.11
CA ALA A 100 13.43 -3.92 -13.24
C ALA A 100 13.21 -3.55 -11.77
N ASN A 101 13.79 -2.43 -11.31
CA ASN A 101 13.61 -1.93 -9.95
C ASN A 101 12.16 -1.56 -9.67
N ALA A 102 11.49 -0.87 -10.60
CA ALA A 102 10.07 -0.55 -10.49
C ALA A 102 9.19 -1.81 -10.38
N ILE A 103 9.47 -2.85 -11.19
CA ILE A 103 8.74 -4.12 -11.15
C ILE A 103 8.95 -4.83 -9.81
N VAL A 104 10.19 -4.92 -9.33
CA VAL A 104 10.49 -5.53 -8.03
C VAL A 104 9.82 -4.77 -6.90
N GLY A 105 9.85 -3.44 -6.93
CA GLY A 105 9.16 -2.59 -5.95
C GLY A 105 7.66 -2.84 -5.90
N VAL A 106 7.00 -2.89 -7.06
CA VAL A 106 5.56 -3.18 -7.15
C VAL A 106 5.23 -4.60 -6.70
N TRP A 107 6.05 -5.59 -7.07
CA TRP A 107 5.83 -6.97 -6.66
C TRP A 107 5.97 -7.15 -5.15
N GLN A 108 6.99 -6.52 -4.56
CA GLN A 108 7.23 -6.55 -3.12
C GLN A 108 6.10 -5.86 -2.33
N SER A 109 5.56 -4.74 -2.83
CA SER A 109 4.41 -4.08 -2.20
C SER A 109 3.13 -4.92 -2.25
N ASN A 110 2.89 -5.63 -3.37
CA ASN A 110 1.71 -6.47 -3.50
C ASN A 110 1.72 -7.66 -2.53
N GLN A 111 2.90 -8.26 -2.31
CA GLN A 111 3.05 -9.39 -1.38
C GLN A 111 2.79 -8.98 0.09
N LEU A 112 3.11 -7.74 0.46
CA LEU A 112 2.85 -7.22 1.81
C LEU A 112 1.35 -6.98 2.05
N ILE A 113 0.61 -6.58 1.02
CA ILE A 113 -0.85 -6.36 1.09
C ILE A 113 -1.60 -7.70 1.20
N SER A 114 -1.17 -8.75 0.48
CA SER A 114 -1.84 -10.06 0.58
C SER A 114 -1.74 -10.66 1.98
N LEU A 115 -0.61 -10.49 2.67
CA LEU A 115 -0.38 -11.02 4.01
C LEU A 115 -1.19 -10.30 5.11
N THR A 116 -1.52 -9.03 4.89
CA THR A 116 -2.32 -8.23 5.83
C THR A 116 -3.83 -8.37 5.59
N SER A 117 -4.25 -8.75 4.37
CA SER A 117 -5.67 -9.01 4.09
C SER A 117 -6.18 -10.36 4.58
N GLU A 118 -5.28 -11.30 4.92
CA GLU A 118 -5.60 -12.63 5.45
C GLU A 118 -5.60 -12.72 7.00
N SER A 119 -5.20 -11.66 7.72
CA SER A 119 -5.13 -11.62 9.19
C SER A 119 -6.17 -10.68 9.81
#